data_AF-A0A0M0WYD1-F1
#
_entry.id   AF-A0A0M0WYD1-F1
#
_cell.length_a   1.000
_cell.length_b   1.000
_cell.length_c   1.000
_cell.angle_alpha   90.00
_cell.angle_beta   90.00
_cell.angle_gamma   90.00
#
_symmetry.space_group_name_H-M   'P 1'
#
loop_
_entity.id
_entity.type
_entity.pdbx_description
1 polymer ?
#
loop_
_entity_poly.entity_id
_entity_poly.type
_entity_poly.pdbx_seq_one_letter_code
_entity_poly.pdbx_strand_id
1 'polypeptide(L)'
;MISKSDFLVEPHISNRLNCTNCWAKNLCGGGCHHENLDLTGKVTTPPIHYCILTQKQLEATLYLYLRLTEEQREILLEKKNMKELVKNGNQN
;
A
#
# COMPACT_ATOMS: atom_id res chain seq x y z
N MET A 1 4.84 14.78 -27.15
CA MET A 1 5.54 13.96 -26.13
C MET A 1 5.23 14.57 -24.77
N ILE A 2 4.75 13.79 -23.81
CA ILE A 2 4.46 14.29 -22.44
C ILE A 2 5.79 14.61 -21.76
N SER A 3 5.89 15.75 -21.08
CA SER A 3 7.11 16.09 -20.34
C SER A 3 7.20 15.25 -19.07
N LYS A 4 8.43 15.03 -18.56
CA LYS A 4 8.62 14.29 -17.31
C LYS A 4 7.85 14.93 -16.15
N SER A 5 7.77 16.25 -16.08
CA SER A 5 7.00 16.95 -15.05
C SER A 5 5.51 16.65 -15.15
N ASP A 6 4.96 16.68 -16.36
CA ASP A 6 3.53 16.40 -16.57
C ASP A 6 3.19 14.96 -16.16
N PHE A 7 4.07 14.01 -16.51
CA PHE A 7 3.92 12.61 -16.12
C PHE A 7 3.97 12.39 -14.60
N LEU A 8 4.70 13.21 -13.84
CA LEU A 8 4.74 13.09 -12.38
C LEU A 8 3.53 13.75 -11.71
N VAL A 9 3.02 14.84 -12.29
CA VAL A 9 1.87 15.58 -11.75
C VAL A 9 0.57 14.82 -12.02
N GLU A 10 0.35 14.32 -13.22
CA GLU A 10 -0.92 13.71 -13.63
C GLU A 10 -1.37 12.55 -12.72
N PRO A 11 -0.54 11.52 -12.42
CA PRO A 11 -0.93 10.39 -11.60
C PRO A 11 -0.72 10.61 -10.11
N HIS A 12 -0.34 11.83 -9.69
CA HIS A 12 -0.21 12.16 -8.28
C HIS A 12 -1.53 11.88 -7.54
N ILE A 13 -1.44 11.35 -6.32
CA ILE A 13 -2.60 10.86 -5.57
C ILE A 13 -3.66 11.93 -5.31
N SER A 14 -3.26 13.20 -5.20
CA SER A 14 -4.17 14.34 -5.05
C SER A 14 -5.12 14.53 -6.25
N ASN A 15 -4.73 14.03 -7.42
CA ASN A 15 -5.43 14.24 -8.68
C ASN A 15 -6.36 13.05 -9.03
N ARG A 16 -6.42 12.03 -8.17
CA ARG A 16 -7.26 10.84 -8.37
C ARG A 16 -8.59 10.99 -7.65
N LEU A 17 -9.67 11.23 -8.40
CA LEU A 17 -11.02 11.44 -7.86
C LEU A 17 -11.45 10.35 -6.86
N ASN A 18 -11.17 9.09 -7.19
CA ASN A 18 -11.51 7.92 -6.38
C ASN A 18 -10.81 7.93 -5.01
N CYS A 19 -9.65 8.58 -4.93
CA CYS A 19 -8.81 8.61 -3.73
C CYS A 19 -9.04 9.86 -2.88
N THR A 20 -9.59 10.95 -3.43
CA THR A 20 -9.79 12.23 -2.73
C THR A 20 -10.49 12.06 -1.39
N ASN A 21 -11.54 11.23 -1.36
CA ASN A 21 -12.38 10.96 -0.18
C ASN A 21 -12.06 9.64 0.53
N CYS A 22 -10.98 8.95 0.14
CA CYS A 22 -10.59 7.68 0.76
C CYS A 22 -9.77 7.90 2.04
N TRP A 23 -10.17 7.27 3.14
CA TRP A 23 -9.46 7.36 4.43
C TRP A 23 -8.05 6.78 4.37
N ALA A 24 -7.83 5.77 3.53
CA ALA A 24 -6.57 5.06 3.40
C ALA A 24 -5.58 5.71 2.40
N LYS A 25 -5.94 6.84 1.76
CA LYS A 25 -5.17 7.39 0.63
C LYS A 25 -3.69 7.65 0.94
N ASN A 26 -3.39 8.11 2.15
CA ASN A 26 -2.02 8.42 2.58
C ASN A 26 -1.23 7.17 2.99
N LEU A 27 -1.92 6.04 3.23
CA LEU A 27 -1.29 4.76 3.56
C LEU A 27 -1.03 3.92 2.30
N CYS A 28 -1.97 3.93 1.33
CA CYS A 28 -1.86 3.11 0.14
C CYS A 28 -1.27 3.83 -1.10
N GLY A 29 -1.19 5.17 -1.10
CA GLY A 29 -0.64 5.95 -2.22
C GLY A 29 -1.44 5.87 -3.52
N GLY A 30 -2.63 5.26 -3.51
CA GLY A 30 -3.47 5.04 -4.69
C GLY A 30 -3.17 3.76 -5.48
N GLY A 31 -2.37 2.85 -4.93
CA GLY A 31 -2.03 1.58 -5.58
C GLY A 31 -0.99 1.71 -6.70
N CYS A 32 -0.65 0.57 -7.30
CA CYS A 32 0.39 0.46 -8.32
C CYS A 32 -0.03 1.15 -9.63
N HIS A 33 0.81 2.02 -10.18
CA HIS A 33 0.51 2.71 -11.45
C HIS A 33 0.35 1.75 -12.63
N HIS A 34 1.17 0.69 -12.68
CA HIS A 34 1.10 -0.32 -13.74
C HIS A 34 -0.21 -1.11 -13.68
N GLU A 35 -0.60 -1.56 -12.49
CA GLU A 35 -1.84 -2.28 -12.26
C GLU A 35 -3.08 -1.44 -12.57
N ASN A 36 -3.06 -0.15 -12.20
CA ASN A 36 -4.12 0.78 -12.55
C ASN A 36 -4.28 0.90 -14.07
N LEU A 37 -3.16 1.01 -14.80
CA LEU A 37 -3.17 1.08 -16.25
C LEU A 37 -3.68 -0.23 -16.89
N ASP A 38 -3.16 -1.37 -16.44
CA ASP A 38 -3.48 -2.69 -16.99
C ASP A 38 -4.97 -3.03 -16.82
N LEU A 39 -5.54 -2.74 -15.65
CA LEU A 39 -6.91 -3.15 -15.31
C LEU A 39 -7.98 -2.12 -15.65
N THR A 40 -7.63 -0.84 -15.78
CA THR A 40 -8.62 0.23 -16.01
C THR A 40 -8.35 1.09 -17.24
N GLY A 41 -7.21 0.88 -17.91
CA GLY A 41 -6.75 1.71 -19.02
C GLY A 41 -6.22 3.09 -18.61
N LYS A 42 -6.18 3.42 -17.31
CA LYS A 42 -5.69 4.72 -16.81
C LYS A 42 -4.85 4.56 -15.54
N VAL A 43 -3.63 5.12 -15.55
CA VAL A 43 -2.73 5.15 -14.37
C VAL A 43 -3.35 5.85 -13.14
N THR A 44 -4.31 6.74 -13.36
CA THR A 44 -4.99 7.55 -12.34
C THR A 44 -6.22 6.88 -11.74
N THR A 45 -6.66 5.75 -12.29
CA THR A 45 -7.89 5.06 -11.88
C THR A 45 -7.54 3.73 -11.25
N PRO A 46 -7.52 3.62 -9.92
CA PRO A 46 -7.29 2.33 -9.28
C PRO A 46 -8.54 1.43 -9.40
N PRO A 47 -8.35 0.12 -9.61
CA PRO A 47 -9.45 -0.83 -9.70
C PRO A 47 -10.13 -1.00 -8.33
N ILE A 48 -11.46 -0.92 -8.31
CA ILE A 48 -12.26 -0.84 -7.08
C ILE A 48 -12.08 -2.05 -6.16
N HIS A 49 -11.91 -3.25 -6.71
CA HIS A 49 -11.75 -4.47 -5.93
C HIS A 49 -10.45 -4.47 -5.11
N TYR A 50 -9.35 -3.97 -5.68
CA TYR A 50 -8.09 -3.80 -4.94
C TYR A 50 -8.14 -2.65 -3.95
N CYS A 51 -8.88 -1.56 -4.25
CA CYS A 51 -9.11 -0.53 -3.25
C CYS A 51 -9.82 -1.08 -2.00
N ILE A 52 -10.83 -1.94 -2.19
CA ILE A 52 -11.57 -2.56 -1.07
C ILE A 52 -10.65 -3.51 -0.30
N LEU A 53 -9.94 -4.39 -1.00
CA LEU A 53 -9.01 -5.34 -0.39
C LEU A 53 -7.93 -4.62 0.43
N THR A 54 -7.30 -3.60 -0.15
CA THR A 54 -6.25 -2.82 0.51
C THR A 54 -6.78 -2.12 1.76
N GLN A 55 -7.97 -1.52 1.68
CA GLN A 55 -8.60 -0.90 2.86
C GLN A 55 -8.85 -1.93 3.97
N LYS A 56 -9.31 -3.14 3.63
CA LYS A 56 -9.54 -4.21 4.62
C LYS A 56 -8.25 -4.75 5.21
N GLN A 57 -7.20 -4.88 4.41
CA GLN A 57 -5.87 -5.26 4.88
C GLN A 57 -5.30 -4.21 5.84
N LEU A 58 -5.42 -2.93 5.51
CA LEU A 58 -4.99 -1.82 6.38
C LEU A 58 -5.79 -1.80 7.68
N GLU A 59 -7.11 -1.93 7.61
CA GLU A 59 -8.00 -2.02 8.77
C GLU A 59 -7.59 -3.17 9.70
N ALA A 60 -7.41 -4.38 9.16
CA ALA A 60 -6.99 -5.55 9.91
C ALA A 60 -5.58 -5.39 10.51
N THR A 61 -4.64 -4.83 9.74
CA THR A 61 -3.26 -4.59 10.18
C THR A 61 -3.22 -3.63 11.35
N LEU A 62 -3.93 -2.50 11.25
CA LEU A 62 -4.02 -1.52 12.33
C LEU A 62 -4.72 -2.12 13.56
N TYR A 63 -5.80 -2.88 13.35
CA TYR A 63 -6.52 -3.56 14.43
C TYR A 63 -5.64 -4.54 15.21
N LEU A 64 -4.82 -5.33 14.50
CA LEU A 64 -3.89 -6.27 15.09
C LEU A 64 -2.74 -5.54 15.80
N TYR A 65 -2.13 -4.55 15.14
CA TYR A 65 -1.02 -3.77 15.70
C TYR A 65 -1.39 -3.06 17.02
N LEU A 66 -2.60 -2.52 17.10
CA LEU A 66 -3.12 -1.87 18.31
C LEU A 66 -3.37 -2.84 19.47
N ARG A 67 -3.49 -4.15 19.20
CA ARG A 67 -3.70 -5.19 20.21
C ARG A 67 -2.44 -5.86 20.71
N LEU A 68 -1.30 -5.56 20.08
CA LEU A 68 -0.03 -6.08 20.53
C LEU A 68 0.33 -5.51 21.91
N THR A 69 0.90 -6.36 22.76
CA THR A 69 1.60 -5.91 23.97
C THR A 69 2.89 -5.18 23.61
N GLU A 70 3.48 -4.44 24.55
CA GLU A 70 4.79 -3.80 24.30
C GLU A 70 5.87 -4.84 23.95
N GLU A 71 5.92 -5.96 24.65
CA GLU A 71 6.85 -7.06 24.35
C GLU A 71 6.64 -7.59 22.91
N GLN A 72 5.38 -7.80 22.49
CA GLN A 72 5.07 -8.23 21.13
C GLN A 72 5.45 -7.17 20.08
N ARG A 73 5.27 -5.88 20.38
CA ARG A 73 5.70 -4.78 19.51
C ARG A 73 7.21 -4.71 19.39
N GLU A 74 7.94 -4.87 20.50
CA GLU A 74 9.40 -4.93 20.51
C GLU A 74 9.90 -6.09 19.64
N ILE A 75 9.37 -7.29 19.82
CA ILE A 75 9.72 -8.47 19.00
C ILE A 75 9.46 -8.20 17.51
N LEU A 76 8.31 -7.60 17.15
CA LEU A 76 7.94 -7.31 15.77
C LEU A 76 8.86 -6.25 15.12
N LEU A 77 9.28 -5.24 15.89
CA LEU A 77 10.03 -4.09 15.39
C LEU A 77 11.56 -4.26 15.51
N GLU A 78 12.04 -5.27 16.24
CA GLU A 78 13.45 -5.58 16.37
C GLU A 78 14.07 -6.05 15.04
N LYS A 79 14.90 -5.17 14.46
CA LYS A 79 15.62 -5.41 13.19
C LYS A 79 16.56 -6.62 13.19
N LYS A 80 16.90 -7.20 14.35
CA LYS A 80 17.84 -8.32 14.46
C LYS A 80 17.26 -9.64 13.93
N ASN A 81 15.94 -9.87 14.06
CA ASN A 81 15.31 -11.15 13.72
C ASN A 81 14.77 -11.23 12.27
N MET A 82 14.62 -10.11 11.57
CA MET A 82 14.18 -10.08 10.16
C MET A 82 15.13 -10.86 9.22
N LYS A 83 16.45 -10.87 9.50
CA LYS A 83 17.41 -11.63 8.69
C LYS A 83 17.36 -13.14 8.93
N GLU A 84 16.90 -13.59 10.10
CA GLU A 84 16.78 -15.03 10.41
C GLU A 84 15.47 -15.61 9.89
N LEU A 85 14.36 -14.87 10.00
CA LEU A 85 13.05 -15.31 9.45
C LEU A 85 13.11 -15.46 7.92
N VAL A 86 13.75 -14.55 7.20
CA VAL A 86 13.92 -14.64 5.73
C VAL A 86 14.86 -15.79 5.32
N LYS A 87 15.87 -16.12 6.15
CA LYS A 87 16.76 -17.27 5.89
C LYS A 87 16.06 -18.62 6.09
N ASN A 88 15.15 -18.71 7.05
CA ASN A 88 14.43 -19.95 7.35
C ASN A 88 13.16 -20.13 6.49
N GLY A 89 12.60 -19.05 5.94
CA GLY A 89 11.46 -19.10 5.00
C GLY A 89 11.80 -19.52 3.56
N ASN A 90 13.08 -19.54 3.19
CA ASN A 90 13.58 -20.00 1.88
C ASN A 90 14.08 -21.47 1.90
N GLN A 91 13.75 -22.24 2.95
CA GLN A 91 14.18 -23.64 3.10
C GLN A 91 13.05 -24.67 2.93
N ASN A 92 11.88 -24.26 2.44
CA ASN A 92 10.81 -25.17 2.02
C ASN A 92 10.49 -24.99 0.53
#